data_AF-A0A2H0LB59-F1
#
_entry.id   AF-A0A2H0LB59-F1
#
_cell.length_a   1.000
_cell.length_b   1.000
_cell.length_c   1.000
_cell.angle_alpha   90.00
_cell.angle_beta   90.00
_cell.angle_gamma   90.00
#
_symmetry.space_group_name_H-M   'P 1'
#
loop_
_entity.id
_entity.type
_entity.pdbx_description
1 polymer ?
#
loop_
_entity_poly.entity_id
_entity_poly.type
_entity_poly.pdbx_seq_one_letter_code
_entity_poly.pdbx_strand_id
1 'polypeptide(L)'
;MDRFQVPSLAGLGLALTVGMLGTLGVACAQDSGGARDAAEQLQDRFIQVNQKVGPAVVSVSTESHRRARMQNPFGGGPEGDLFEHFFGDFFGGEMPEREYKSRGLGTGVVIDKRGFILTNEHVVRGAEKLTVTFPDGR
;
A
#
# COMPACT_ATOMS: atom_id res chain seq x y z
N MET A 1 -88.97 -27.93 -0.40
CA MET A 1 -89.86 -26.90 0.18
C MET A 1 -88.91 -25.78 0.60
N ASP A 2 -88.58 -24.76 -0.18
CA ASP A 2 -89.23 -24.16 -1.33
C ASP A 2 -88.20 -23.61 -2.35
N ARG A 3 -88.56 -23.74 -3.63
CA ARG A 3 -88.03 -22.90 -4.70
C ARG A 3 -88.61 -21.50 -4.51
N PHE A 4 -87.82 -20.43 -4.65
CA PHE A 4 -88.27 -19.27 -5.43
C PHE A 4 -87.08 -18.48 -5.96
N GLN A 5 -86.96 -18.57 -7.27
CA GLN A 5 -86.09 -17.83 -8.17
C GLN A 5 -86.92 -16.66 -8.71
N VAL A 6 -86.39 -15.43 -8.68
CA VAL A 6 -86.96 -14.22 -9.30
C VAL A 6 -85.82 -13.27 -9.74
N PRO A 7 -86.03 -12.40 -10.73
CA PRO A 7 -85.29 -12.50 -12.00
C PRO A 7 -84.51 -11.22 -12.41
N SER A 8 -83.73 -11.36 -13.50
CA SER A 8 -83.57 -10.41 -14.63
C SER A 8 -83.61 -8.89 -14.35
N LEU A 9 -82.50 -8.18 -14.61
CA LEU A 9 -82.34 -7.23 -15.74
C LEU A 9 -81.12 -6.31 -15.54
N ALA A 10 -80.33 -6.23 -16.61
CA ALA A 10 -79.53 -5.11 -17.10
C ALA A 10 -79.31 -3.89 -16.18
N GLY A 11 -78.04 -3.59 -15.93
CA GLY A 11 -77.57 -2.30 -15.43
C GLY A 11 -76.12 -2.08 -15.85
N LEU A 12 -75.93 -1.69 -17.11
CA LEU A 12 -74.66 -1.23 -17.64
C LEU A 12 -74.38 0.17 -17.06
N GLY A 13 -73.28 0.33 -16.32
CA GLY A 13 -72.72 1.65 -16.09
C GLY A 13 -72.03 1.88 -14.75
N LEU A 14 -70.77 2.28 -14.86
CA LEU A 14 -70.07 3.30 -14.07
C LEU A 14 -68.92 2.82 -13.17
N ALA A 15 -67.81 3.55 -13.34
CA ALA A 15 -66.70 3.77 -12.42
C ALA A 15 -65.56 2.74 -12.39
N LEU A 16 -64.74 2.82 -13.45
CA LEU A 16 -63.27 2.97 -13.34
C LEU A 16 -62.88 3.78 -12.08
N THR A 17 -61.73 3.47 -11.46
CA THR A 17 -60.89 4.31 -10.56
C THR A 17 -60.62 3.84 -9.12
N VAL A 18 -60.42 2.55 -8.84
CA VAL A 18 -59.69 2.17 -7.60
C VAL A 18 -58.68 1.07 -7.90
N GLY A 19 -57.61 1.43 -8.60
CA GLY A 19 -56.50 0.50 -8.88
C GLY A 19 -55.19 1.18 -9.26
N MET A 20 -55.07 2.49 -9.04
CA MET A 20 -53.90 3.26 -9.48
C MET A 20 -53.50 4.28 -8.40
N LEU A 21 -53.16 3.79 -7.20
CA LEU A 21 -52.55 4.61 -6.15
C LEU A 21 -51.39 3.89 -5.46
N GLY A 22 -50.53 3.20 -6.23
CA GLY A 22 -49.44 2.41 -5.66
C GLY A 22 -48.13 2.31 -6.42
N THR A 23 -47.91 3.02 -7.55
CA THR A 23 -46.72 2.73 -8.39
C THR A 23 -45.91 3.93 -8.90
N LEU A 24 -46.16 5.16 -8.45
CA LEU A 24 -45.32 6.31 -8.82
C LEU A 24 -44.43 6.71 -7.65
N GLY A 25 -43.38 5.91 -7.39
CA GLY A 25 -42.50 6.20 -6.25
C GLY A 25 -41.21 5.41 -6.14
N VAL A 26 -40.75 4.71 -7.18
CA VAL A 26 -39.39 4.12 -7.18
C VAL A 26 -38.79 4.20 -8.59
N ALA A 27 -38.42 5.42 -8.99
CA ALA A 27 -37.58 5.65 -10.16
C ALA A 27 -36.36 6.44 -9.71
N CYS A 28 -35.43 5.78 -9.03
CA CYS A 28 -34.01 6.16 -8.86
C CYS A 28 -33.38 5.23 -7.81
N ALA A 29 -33.12 3.97 -8.13
CA ALA A 29 -32.31 3.11 -7.25
C ALA A 29 -31.63 1.95 -7.99
N GLN A 30 -31.21 2.11 -9.24
CA GLN A 30 -30.57 1.02 -9.99
C GLN A 30 -29.51 1.55 -10.96
N ASP A 31 -28.38 2.05 -10.44
CA ASP A 31 -27.15 2.19 -11.24
C ASP A 31 -25.86 1.95 -10.41
N SER A 32 -26.00 1.35 -9.23
CA SER A 32 -24.85 1.00 -8.39
C SER A 32 -24.40 -0.45 -8.53
N GLY A 33 -25.04 -1.22 -9.42
CA GLY A 33 -24.64 -2.60 -9.76
C GLY A 33 -23.51 -2.60 -10.80
N GLY A 34 -23.72 -1.94 -11.95
CA GLY A 34 -22.72 -1.91 -13.03
C GLY A 34 -21.40 -1.25 -12.62
N ALA A 35 -21.44 -0.19 -11.80
CA ALA A 35 -20.22 0.43 -11.27
C ALA A 35 -19.44 -0.49 -10.30
N ARG A 36 -20.14 -1.33 -9.53
CA ARG A 36 -19.51 -2.33 -8.64
C ARG A 36 -18.94 -3.49 -9.44
N ASP A 37 -19.69 -4.03 -10.41
CA ASP A 37 -19.23 -5.10 -11.29
C ASP A 37 -18.00 -4.68 -12.11
N ALA A 38 -17.96 -3.44 -12.59
CA ALA A 38 -16.81 -2.90 -13.30
C ALA A 38 -15.58 -2.76 -12.38
N ALA A 39 -15.77 -2.35 -11.12
CA ALA A 39 -14.71 -2.25 -10.13
C ALA A 39 -14.15 -3.63 -9.75
N GLU A 40 -15.01 -4.63 -9.59
CA GLU A 40 -14.61 -6.03 -9.32
C GLU A 40 -13.79 -6.60 -10.49
N GLN A 41 -14.27 -6.43 -11.73
CA GLN A 41 -13.54 -6.87 -12.90
C GLN A 41 -12.16 -6.21 -13.01
N LEU A 42 -12.07 -4.91 -12.72
CA LEU A 42 -10.81 -4.18 -12.73
C LEU A 42 -9.85 -4.70 -11.66
N GLN A 43 -10.34 -4.92 -10.44
CA GLN A 43 -9.58 -5.52 -9.35
C GLN A 43 -9.02 -6.88 -9.77
N ASP A 44 -9.84 -7.75 -10.37
CA ASP A 44 -9.42 -9.07 -10.83
C ASP A 44 -8.33 -8.98 -11.90
N ARG A 45 -8.41 -8.01 -12.82
CA ARG A 45 -7.34 -7.78 -13.80
C ARG A 45 -6.04 -7.35 -13.12
N PHE A 46 -6.10 -6.45 -12.14
CA PHE A 46 -4.91 -6.04 -11.39
C PHE A 46 -4.30 -7.20 -10.61
N ILE A 47 -5.13 -8.03 -9.96
CA ILE A 47 -4.66 -9.22 -9.24
C ILE A 47 -3.98 -10.19 -10.21
N GLN A 48 -4.58 -10.46 -11.39
CA GLN A 48 -4.00 -11.34 -12.40
C GLN A 48 -2.64 -10.84 -12.91
N VAL A 49 -2.50 -9.53 -13.14
CA VAL A 49 -1.21 -8.95 -13.54
C VAL A 49 -0.21 -9.06 -12.40
N ASN A 50 -0.59 -8.67 -11.19
CA ASN A 50 0.28 -8.73 -10.02
C ASN A 50 0.76 -10.15 -9.71
N GLN A 51 -0.08 -11.18 -9.87
CA GLN A 51 0.32 -12.58 -9.71
C GLN A 51 1.38 -13.01 -10.73
N LYS A 52 1.37 -12.44 -11.94
CA LYS A 52 2.34 -12.75 -12.99
C LYS A 52 3.64 -11.95 -12.85
N VAL A 53 3.57 -10.68 -12.46
CA VAL A 53 4.73 -9.77 -12.45
C VAL A 53 5.35 -9.58 -11.07
N GLY A 54 4.58 -9.77 -10.00
CA GLY A 54 5.01 -9.61 -8.61
C GLY A 54 6.27 -10.41 -8.25
N PRO A 55 6.41 -11.68 -8.67
CA PRO A 55 7.62 -12.47 -8.41
C PRO A 55 8.91 -11.89 -9.04
N ALA A 56 8.81 -11.00 -10.02
CA ALA A 56 9.96 -10.37 -10.64
C ALA A 56 10.48 -9.15 -9.85
N VAL A 57 9.70 -8.62 -8.91
CA VAL A 57 10.08 -7.45 -8.10
C VAL A 57 10.71 -7.93 -6.80
N VAL A 58 11.93 -7.45 -6.50
CA VAL A 58 12.71 -7.88 -5.34
C VAL A 58 13.04 -6.70 -4.44
N SER A 59 13.19 -6.98 -3.14
CA SER A 59 13.72 -6.02 -2.18
C SER A 59 15.24 -6.09 -2.18
N VAL A 60 15.91 -4.94 -2.16
CA VAL A 60 17.37 -4.83 -2.11
C VAL A 60 17.73 -4.09 -0.83
N SER A 61 18.40 -4.79 0.09
CA SER A 61 18.94 -4.23 1.32
C SER A 61 20.44 -4.06 1.17
N THR A 62 20.95 -2.90 1.56
CA THR A 62 22.37 -2.58 1.47
C THR A 62 22.94 -2.29 2.84
N GLU A 63 24.18 -2.68 3.08
CA GLU A 63 24.92 -2.37 4.29
C GLU A 63 26.25 -1.73 3.88
N SER A 64 26.56 -0.58 4.48
CA SER A 64 27.79 0.16 4.27
C SER A 64 28.40 0.56 5.61
N HIS A 65 29.71 0.43 5.75
CA HIS A 65 30.42 0.91 6.93
C HIS A 65 30.78 2.38 6.71
N ARG A 66 30.04 3.27 7.38
CA ARG A 66 30.36 4.69 7.41
C ARG A 66 31.23 4.94 8.63
N ARG A 67 32.47 5.33 8.39
CA ARG A 67 33.31 5.96 9.41
C ARG A 67 32.75 7.35 9.65
N ALA A 68 32.00 7.52 10.74
CA ALA A 68 31.60 8.83 11.21
C ALA A 68 32.61 9.23 12.29
N ARG A 69 33.44 10.22 11.97
CA ARG A 69 34.20 10.92 13.00
C ARG A 69 33.16 11.59 13.89
N MET A 70 33.03 11.14 15.13
CA MET A 70 32.10 11.75 16.08
C MET A 70 32.60 13.18 16.32
N GLN A 71 32.02 14.15 15.62
CA GLN A 71 32.32 15.54 15.85
C GLN A 71 31.63 15.89 17.16
N ASN A 72 32.43 16.21 18.18
CA ASN A 72 31.93 16.52 19.51
C ASN A 72 30.85 17.62 19.37
N PRO A 73 29.57 17.36 19.72
CA PRO A 73 28.52 18.37 19.61
C PRO A 73 28.75 19.58 20.54
N PHE A 74 29.71 19.46 21.46
CA PHE A 74 30.20 20.54 22.32
C PHE A 74 31.55 21.12 21.87
N GLY A 75 32.24 20.49 20.91
CA GLY A 75 33.56 20.93 20.44
C GLY A 75 33.43 22.11 19.48
N GLY A 76 34.09 23.22 19.80
CA GLY A 76 34.07 24.45 19.00
C GLY A 76 33.61 25.71 19.75
N GLY A 77 33.30 25.60 21.04
CA GLY A 77 33.06 26.74 21.94
C GLY A 77 33.99 26.70 23.17
N PRO A 78 34.13 27.82 23.91
CA PRO A 78 35.04 27.91 25.06
C PRO A 78 34.79 26.86 26.15
N GLU A 79 33.54 26.40 26.28
CA GLU A 79 33.11 25.38 27.24
C GLU A 79 33.45 23.95 26.78
N GLY A 80 33.47 23.73 25.46
CA GLY A 80 33.88 22.46 24.86
C GLY A 80 35.36 22.17 25.02
N ASP A 81 36.19 23.20 24.79
CA ASP A 81 37.64 23.10 24.90
C ASP A 81 38.11 22.75 26.33
N LEU A 82 37.39 23.24 27.36
CA LEU A 82 37.66 22.91 28.77
C LEU A 82 37.32 21.45 29.10
N PHE A 83 36.19 20.95 28.57
CA PHE A 83 35.79 19.55 28.74
C PHE A 83 36.75 18.60 28.01
N GLU A 84 37.16 18.96 26.78
CA GLU A 84 38.08 18.18 25.95
C GLU A 84 39.48 18.09 26.60
N HIS A 85 39.96 19.16 27.22
CA HIS A 85 41.23 19.17 27.96
C HIS A 85 41.14 18.35 29.27
N PHE A 86 40.08 18.52 30.06
CA PHE A 86 39.92 17.82 31.34
C PHE A 86 39.72 16.30 31.17
N PHE A 87 38.94 15.86 30.18
CA PHE A 87 38.71 14.44 29.91
C PHE A 87 39.82 13.82 29.04
N GLY A 88 40.44 14.58 28.13
CA GLY A 88 41.53 14.11 27.28
C GLY A 88 42.79 13.74 28.08
N ASP A 89 43.10 14.50 29.13
CA ASP A 89 44.24 14.24 30.01
C ASP A 89 43.97 13.10 31.02
N PHE A 90 42.71 12.86 31.39
CA PHE A 90 42.33 11.80 32.33
C PHE A 90 42.12 10.42 31.66
N PHE A 91 41.63 10.38 30.41
CA PHE A 91 41.25 9.13 29.74
C PHE A 91 42.13 8.72 28.55
N GLY A 92 43.19 9.47 28.21
CA GLY A 92 44.03 9.19 27.05
C GLY A 92 43.31 9.57 25.76
N GLY A 93 43.55 10.81 25.31
CA GLY A 93 42.80 11.51 24.27
C GLY A 93 42.84 10.94 22.86
N GLU A 94 42.17 9.82 22.63
CA GLU A 94 41.61 9.47 21.32
C GLU A 94 40.15 9.09 21.49
N MET A 95 39.24 9.98 21.03
CA MET A 95 37.85 9.56 20.83
C MET A 95 37.84 8.41 19.84
N PRO A 96 37.30 7.24 20.19
CA PRO A 96 37.34 6.08 19.30
C PRO A 96 36.56 6.41 18.03
N GLU A 97 37.21 6.26 16.87
CA GLU A 97 36.53 6.24 15.58
C GLU A 97 35.56 5.05 15.59
N ARG A 98 34.28 5.32 15.81
CA ARG A 98 33.24 4.29 15.78
C ARG A 98 32.81 4.09 14.34
N GLU A 99 33.01 2.88 13.83
CA GLU A 99 32.37 2.47 12.59
C GLU A 99 30.86 2.32 12.83
N TYR A 100 30.05 3.07 12.09
CA TYR A 100 28.60 2.90 12.08
C TYR A 100 28.19 2.14 10.84
N LYS A 101 27.38 1.10 11.04
CA LYS A 101 26.72 0.37 9.95
C LYS A 101 25.51 1.18 9.49
N SER A 102 25.58 1.74 8.29
CA SER A 102 24.45 2.38 7.63
C SER A 102 23.76 1.36 6.73
N ARG A 103 22.44 1.24 6.88
CA ARG A 103 21.60 0.34 6.08
C ARG A 103 20.78 1.14 5.07
N GLY A 104 20.78 0.70 3.82
CA GLY A 104 19.91 1.21 2.76
C GLY A 104 18.85 0.20 2.36
N LEU A 105 17.71 0.69 1.88
CA LEU A 105 16.63 -0.12 1.33
C LEU A 105 16.29 0.40 -0.06
N GLY A 106 16.03 -0.52 -0.98
CA GLY A 106 15.64 -0.23 -2.35
C GLY A 106 14.86 -1.39 -2.96
N THR A 107 14.50 -1.22 -4.22
CA THR A 107 13.78 -2.22 -5.00
C THR A 107 14.57 -2.53 -6.27
N GLY A 108 14.43 -3.76 -6.77
CA GLY A 108 14.97 -4.19 -8.05
C GLY A 108 13.97 -5.02 -8.83
N VAL A 109 14.27 -5.23 -10.11
CA VAL A 109 13.48 -6.08 -11.02
C VAL A 109 14.39 -7.12 -11.67
N VAL A 110 13.97 -8.38 -11.64
CA VAL A 110 14.64 -9.48 -12.34
C VAL A 110 14.37 -9.39 -13.83
N ILE A 111 15.42 -9.22 -14.64
CA ILE A 111 15.31 -9.06 -16.09
C ILE A 111 15.60 -10.34 -16.87
N ASP A 112 16.19 -11.35 -16.22
CA ASP A 112 16.62 -12.57 -16.89
C ASP A 112 16.62 -13.79 -15.96
N LYS A 113 16.43 -14.98 -16.53
CA LYS A 113 16.42 -16.28 -15.85
C LYS A 113 17.77 -16.64 -15.23
N ARG A 114 18.85 -16.02 -15.69
CA ARG A 114 20.19 -16.14 -15.10
C ARG A 114 20.31 -15.41 -13.75
N GLY A 115 19.32 -14.60 -13.37
CA GLY A 115 19.31 -13.87 -12.10
C GLY A 115 19.86 -12.45 -12.20
N PHE A 116 19.84 -11.82 -13.37
CA PHE A 116 20.18 -10.40 -13.50
C PHE A 116 19.09 -9.52 -12.91
N ILE A 117 19.46 -8.61 -12.02
CA ILE A 117 18.56 -7.68 -11.34
C ILE A 117 18.94 -6.26 -11.73
N LEU A 118 17.96 -5.50 -12.21
CA LEU A 118 18.07 -4.07 -12.45
C LEU A 118 17.61 -3.30 -11.21
N THR A 119 18.42 -2.38 -10.72
CA THR A 119 18.08 -1.46 -9.62
C THR A 119 18.64 -0.07 -9.90
N ASN A 120 18.31 0.90 -9.07
CA ASN A 120 18.87 2.23 -9.21
C ASN A 120 20.32 2.27 -8.71
N GLU A 121 21.12 3.13 -9.32
CA GLU A 121 22.54 3.24 -9.03
C GLU A 121 22.80 3.67 -7.58
N HIS A 122 22.02 4.61 -7.06
CA HIS A 122 22.19 5.09 -5.68
C HIS A 122 21.91 4.03 -4.62
N VAL A 123 21.18 2.95 -4.98
CA VAL A 123 20.91 1.84 -4.06
C VAL A 123 22.19 1.04 -3.85
N VAL A 124 22.97 0.83 -4.91
CA VAL A 124 24.17 -0.02 -4.90
C VAL A 124 25.46 0.75 -4.66
N ARG A 125 25.48 2.06 -4.91
CA ARG A 125 26.69 2.88 -4.79
C ARG A 125 27.25 2.86 -3.36
N GLY A 126 28.46 2.36 -3.18
CA GLY A 126 29.16 2.34 -1.89
C GLY A 126 28.58 1.34 -0.88
N ALA A 127 27.77 0.38 -1.34
CA ALA A 127 27.36 -0.77 -0.53
C ALA A 127 28.50 -1.79 -0.44
N GLU A 128 28.79 -2.26 0.77
CA GLU A 128 29.77 -3.34 1.00
C GLU A 128 29.11 -4.71 0.99
N LYS A 129 27.85 -4.75 1.44
CA LYS A 129 27.03 -5.95 1.39
C LYS A 129 25.68 -5.61 0.77
N LEU A 130 25.26 -6.48 -0.14
CA LEU A 130 23.96 -6.46 -0.79
C LEU A 130 23.22 -7.74 -0.43
N THR A 131 22.01 -7.59 0.09
CA THR A 131 21.08 -8.68 0.36
C THR A 131 19.86 -8.46 -0.51
N VAL A 132 19.55 -9.42 -1.38
CA VAL A 132 18.33 -9.41 -2.17
C VAL A 132 17.33 -10.33 -1.48
N THR A 133 16.10 -9.87 -1.33
CA THR A 133 15.00 -10.67 -0.79
C THR A 133 13.88 -10.75 -1.81
N PHE A 134 13.55 -11.97 -2.23
CA PHE A 134 12.43 -12.25 -3.10
C PHE A 134 11.12 -12.20 -2.32
N PRO A 135 9.99 -11.93 -3.00
CA PRO A 135 8.68 -11.87 -2.35
C PRO A 135 8.24 -13.24 -1.79
N ASP A 136 8.86 -14.34 -2.22
CA ASP A 136 8.66 -15.69 -1.68
C ASP A 136 9.50 -15.98 -0.41
N GLY A 137 10.29 -15.00 0.07
CA GLY A 137 11.09 -15.11 1.29
C GLY A 137 12.50 -15.66 1.09
N ARG A 138 12.96 -15.80 -0.16
CA ARG A 138 14.32 -16.26 -0.50
C ARG A 138 15.34 -15.13 -0.59
#